data_AF-A0A1Y0IF54-F1
#
_entry.id   AF-A0A1Y0IF54-F1
#
_cell.length_a   1.000
_cell.length_b   1.000
_cell.length_c   1.000
_cell.angle_alpha   90.00
_cell.angle_beta   90.00
_cell.angle_gamma   90.00
#
_symmetry.space_group_name_H-M   'P 1'
#
loop_
_entity.id
_entity.type
_entity.pdbx_description
1 polymer ?
#
loop_
_entity_poly.entity_id
_entity_poly.type
_entity_poly.pdbx_seq_one_letter_code
_entity_poly.pdbx_strand_id
1 'polypeptide(L)'
;MLVCPENIELDRYRKLAAVCLHPVSGRVVLDLAKAISGDGITTPNGDHYHALLQQLGYGFPILSLAGSADLQCPPEAAARFGTEHRIFGRAYGEQVDYGHDDLVLGKFAPDETWPVILEWLDR
;
A
#
# COMPACT_ATOMS: atom_id res chain seq x y z
N MET A 1 -2.39 -9.77 -4.84
CA MET A 1 -3.35 -9.58 -5.93
C MET A 1 -3.59 -8.10 -6.06
N LEU A 2 -3.77 -7.56 -7.28
CA LEU A 2 -4.02 -6.13 -7.46
C LEU A 2 -5.35 -5.74 -6.77
N VAL A 3 -6.42 -6.48 -7.04
CA VAL A 3 -7.75 -6.29 -6.45
C VAL A 3 -8.41 -7.61 -6.12
N CYS A 4 -9.24 -7.67 -5.08
CA CYS A 4 -10.09 -8.81 -4.76
C CYS A 4 -11.40 -8.75 -5.54
N PRO A 5 -11.73 -9.74 -6.40
CA PRO A 5 -12.94 -9.70 -7.21
C PRO A 5 -14.23 -9.53 -6.40
N GLU A 6 -14.30 -10.10 -5.18
CA GLU A 6 -15.46 -9.95 -4.28
C GLU A 6 -15.59 -8.52 -3.71
N ASN A 7 -14.48 -7.78 -3.64
CA ASN A 7 -14.43 -6.42 -3.12
C ASN A 7 -14.51 -5.35 -4.22
N ILE A 8 -14.78 -5.71 -5.48
CA ILE A 8 -14.75 -4.75 -6.59
C ILE A 8 -16.09 -4.63 -7.28
N GLU A 9 -16.52 -3.38 -7.46
CA GLU A 9 -17.60 -3.01 -8.37
C GLU A 9 -17.03 -2.82 -9.79
N LEU A 10 -17.42 -3.69 -10.72
CA LEU A 10 -16.83 -3.76 -12.06
C LEU A 10 -16.85 -2.41 -12.81
N ASP A 11 -17.95 -1.66 -12.72
CA ASP A 11 -18.08 -0.36 -13.38
C ASP A 11 -17.11 0.68 -12.81
N ARG A 12 -16.81 0.61 -11.51
CA ARG A 12 -15.80 1.48 -10.87
C ARG A 12 -14.40 1.08 -11.30
N TYR A 13 -14.11 -0.22 -11.34
CA TYR A 13 -12.80 -0.71 -11.80
C TYR A 13 -12.52 -0.37 -13.27
N ARG A 14 -13.53 -0.44 -14.14
CA ARG A 14 -13.40 0.01 -15.54
C ARG A 14 -13.04 1.49 -15.65
N LYS A 15 -13.67 2.34 -14.83
CA LYS A 15 -13.35 3.78 -14.79
C LYS A 15 -11.94 4.01 -14.27
N LEU A 16 -11.55 3.32 -13.19
CA LEU A 16 -10.20 3.37 -12.67
C LEU A 16 -9.18 2.98 -13.74
N ALA A 17 -9.32 1.82 -14.36
CA ALA A 17 -8.40 1.33 -15.38
C ALA A 17 -8.25 2.29 -16.58
N ALA A 18 -9.29 3.07 -16.88
CA ALA A 18 -9.25 4.07 -17.94
C ALA A 18 -8.47 5.35 -17.55
N VAL A 19 -8.33 5.66 -16.26
CA VAL A 19 -7.78 6.95 -15.80
C VAL A 19 -6.60 6.85 -14.81
N CYS A 20 -6.31 5.68 -14.24
CA CYS A 20 -5.34 5.56 -13.16
C CYS A 20 -3.88 5.65 -13.61
N LEU A 21 -3.61 5.40 -14.90
CA LEU A 21 -2.26 5.44 -15.45
C LEU A 21 -1.91 6.84 -15.93
N HIS A 22 -0.92 7.44 -15.27
CA HIS A 22 -0.33 8.71 -15.67
C HIS A 22 1.15 8.54 -16.04
N PRO A 23 1.69 9.38 -16.94
CA PRO A 23 3.12 9.35 -17.25
C PRO A 23 3.96 9.59 -15.99
N VAL A 24 4.94 8.73 -15.79
CA VAL A 24 6.00 8.90 -14.77
C VAL A 24 7.35 9.02 -15.48
N SER A 25 8.34 9.57 -14.79
CA SER A 25 9.70 9.64 -15.34
C SER A 25 10.30 8.23 -15.50
N GLY A 26 11.20 8.05 -16.46
CA GLY A 26 11.94 6.79 -16.61
C GLY A 26 12.75 6.42 -15.37
N ARG A 27 13.14 7.42 -14.56
CA ARG A 27 13.81 7.20 -13.27
C ARG A 27 12.91 6.47 -12.27
N VAL A 28 11.63 6.82 -12.18
CA VAL A 28 10.67 6.13 -11.29
C VAL A 28 10.52 4.66 -11.69
N VAL A 29 10.45 4.38 -13.00
CA VAL A 29 10.37 3.00 -13.51
C VAL A 29 11.64 2.22 -13.19
N LEU A 30 12.82 2.84 -13.34
CA LEU A 30 14.10 2.23 -12.97
C LEU A 30 14.19 1.93 -11.48
N ASP A 31 13.78 2.87 -10.62
CA ASP A 31 13.79 2.69 -9.17
C ASP A 31 12.83 1.58 -8.73
N LEU A 32 11.65 1.46 -9.36
CA LEU A 32 10.74 0.34 -9.15
C LEU A 32 11.36 -1.00 -9.59
N ALA A 33 12.02 -1.05 -10.75
CA ALA A 33 12.69 -2.25 -11.22
C ALA A 33 13.80 -2.71 -10.26
N LYS A 34 14.57 -1.75 -9.71
CA LYS A 34 15.58 -2.02 -8.68
C LYS A 34 14.97 -2.50 -7.36
N ALA A 35 13.84 -1.94 -6.95
CA ALA A 35 13.13 -2.40 -5.77
C ALA A 35 12.69 -3.87 -5.92
N ILE A 36 12.21 -4.25 -7.10
CA ILE A 36 11.82 -5.63 -7.42
C ILE A 36 13.03 -6.58 -7.50
N SER A 37 14.16 -6.14 -8.06
CA SER A 37 15.38 -6.95 -8.14
C SER A 37 16.12 -7.11 -6.80
N GLY A 38 15.73 -6.35 -5.78
CA GLY A 38 16.36 -6.36 -4.46
C GLY A 38 17.48 -5.33 -4.28
N ASP A 39 17.84 -4.58 -5.33
CA ASP A 39 18.79 -3.47 -5.24
C ASP A 39 18.22 -2.28 -4.46
N GLY A 40 16.89 -2.17 -4.40
CA GLY A 40 16.19 -1.13 -3.68
C GLY A 40 16.29 0.25 -4.36
N ILE A 41 15.81 1.27 -3.65
CA ILE A 41 15.82 2.66 -4.12
C ILE A 41 17.01 3.38 -3.49
N THR A 42 17.76 4.14 -4.31
CA THR A 42 18.95 4.86 -3.87
C THR A 42 18.81 6.38 -4.00
N THR A 43 19.51 7.11 -3.13
CA THR A 43 19.72 8.55 -3.25
C THR A 43 20.55 8.88 -4.50
N PRO A 44 20.63 10.15 -4.92
CA PRO A 44 21.55 10.55 -5.99
C PRO A 44 23.03 10.20 -5.72
N ASN A 45 23.42 10.09 -4.45
CA ASN A 45 24.78 9.74 -4.03
C ASN A 45 25.02 8.23 -3.93
N GLY A 46 23.99 7.40 -4.12
CA GLY A 46 24.08 5.95 -4.10
C GLY A 46 23.69 5.27 -2.78
N ASP A 47 23.31 6.04 -1.76
CA ASP A 47 22.88 5.47 -0.47
C ASP A 47 21.49 4.82 -0.59
N HIS A 48 21.27 3.67 0.06
CA HIS A 48 19.97 3.01 0.03
C HIS A 48 18.98 3.67 0.99
N TYR A 49 17.81 4.09 0.49
CA TYR A 49 16.80 4.75 1.32
C TYR A 49 16.34 3.88 2.50
N HIS A 50 16.18 2.56 2.31
CA HIS A 50 15.73 1.69 3.39
C HIS A 50 16.72 1.67 4.57
N ALA A 51 18.02 1.78 4.30
CA ALA A 51 19.05 1.76 5.33
C ALA A 51 19.07 3.08 6.09
N LEU A 52 18.98 4.19 5.35
CA LEU A 52 18.86 5.54 5.91
C LEU A 52 17.61 5.66 6.80
N LEU A 53 16.45 5.18 6.34
CA LEU A 53 15.20 5.22 7.10
C LEU A 53 15.25 4.35 8.36
N GLN A 54 15.89 3.16 8.31
CA GLN A 54 16.10 2.33 9.49
C GLN A 54 17.04 2.97 10.51
N GLN A 55 18.08 3.68 10.06
CA GLN A 55 19.04 4.33 10.93
C GLN A 55 18.47 5.59 11.58
N LEU A 56 17.79 6.43 10.80
CA LEU A 56 17.27 7.72 11.26
C LEU A 56 15.95 7.57 12.01
N GLY A 57 15.18 6.53 11.71
CA GLY A 57 13.80 6.39 12.17
C GLY A 57 12.87 7.44 11.57
N TYR A 58 11.65 7.48 12.09
CA TYR A 58 10.63 8.46 11.70
C TYR A 58 10.35 9.40 12.86
N GLY A 59 10.38 10.72 12.60
CA GLY A 59 10.07 11.75 13.59
C GLY A 59 8.57 11.93 13.86
N PHE A 60 7.73 11.04 13.33
CA PHE A 60 6.27 11.11 13.38
C PHE A 60 5.67 9.70 13.37
N PRO A 61 4.46 9.51 13.90
CA PRO A 61 3.78 8.22 13.86
C PRO A 61 3.35 7.89 12.42
N ILE A 62 3.40 6.61 12.07
CA ILE A 62 3.02 6.06 10.76
C ILE A 62 2.04 4.91 10.98
N LEU A 63 0.81 5.08 10.51
CA LEU A 63 -0.13 3.98 10.34
C LEU A 63 0.11 3.33 8.98
N SER A 64 0.57 2.08 8.96
CA SER A 64 0.65 1.29 7.74
C SER A 64 -0.57 0.37 7.61
N LEU A 65 -1.21 0.41 6.43
CA LEU A 65 -2.35 -0.43 6.08
C LEU A 65 -1.92 -1.44 5.01
N ALA A 66 -2.40 -2.67 5.11
CA ALA A 66 -2.12 -3.72 4.14
C ALA A 66 -3.36 -4.56 3.84
N GLY A 67 -3.49 -5.02 2.60
CA GLY A 67 -4.47 -6.04 2.24
C GLY A 67 -3.93 -7.44 2.51
N SER A 68 -4.74 -8.33 3.09
CA SER A 68 -4.36 -9.72 3.40
C SER A 68 -3.91 -10.53 2.19
N ALA A 69 -4.40 -10.16 1.00
CA ALA A 69 -4.11 -10.79 -0.27
C ALA A 69 -3.24 -9.91 -1.19
N ASP A 70 -2.62 -8.84 -0.69
CA ASP A 70 -1.71 -8.00 -1.47
C ASP A 70 -0.42 -8.78 -1.84
N LEU A 71 -0.04 -8.72 -3.11
CA LEU A 71 1.20 -9.35 -3.62
C LEU A 71 2.22 -8.31 -4.11
N GLN A 72 1.83 -7.04 -4.24
CA GLN A 72 2.74 -5.95 -4.57
C GLN A 72 3.40 -5.40 -3.31
N CYS A 73 2.62 -5.20 -2.25
CA CYS A 73 3.09 -4.82 -0.93
C CYS A 73 2.49 -5.75 0.14
N PRO A 74 3.02 -6.99 0.28
CA PRO A 74 2.51 -7.93 1.27
C PRO A 74 2.50 -7.33 2.69
N PRO A 75 1.64 -7.81 3.60
CA PRO A 75 1.54 -7.29 4.97
C PRO A 75 2.89 -7.15 5.70
N GLU A 76 3.78 -8.13 5.55
CA GLU A 76 5.11 -8.10 6.14
C GLU A 76 5.99 -6.95 5.60
N ALA A 77 5.84 -6.59 4.32
CA ALA A 77 6.56 -5.48 3.71
C ALA A 77 6.00 -4.14 4.18
N ALA A 78 4.66 -4.02 4.26
CA ALA A 78 3.98 -2.82 4.74
C ALA A 78 4.25 -2.54 6.23
N ALA A 79 4.40 -3.58 7.05
CA ALA A 79 4.70 -3.46 8.47
C ALA A 79 6.10 -2.87 8.75
N ARG A 80 7.05 -3.02 7.82
CA ARG A 80 8.49 -2.73 8.02
C ARG A 80 8.76 -1.32 8.57
N PHE A 81 7.93 -0.35 8.23
CA PHE A 81 8.15 1.06 8.55
C PHE A 81 6.99 1.71 9.33
N GLY A 82 5.94 0.96 9.65
CA GLY A 82 4.80 1.47 10.43
C GLY A 82 5.12 1.51 11.93
N THR A 83 4.68 2.57 12.61
CA THR A 83 4.61 2.58 14.08
C THR A 83 3.36 1.87 14.59
N GLU A 84 2.31 1.89 13.76
CA GLU A 84 1.08 1.10 13.91
C GLU A 84 0.83 0.36 12.60
N HIS A 85 0.30 -0.86 12.66
CA HIS A 85 0.05 -1.68 11.47
C HIS A 85 -1.35 -2.29 11.54
N ARG A 86 -2.10 -2.19 10.44
CA ARG A 86 -3.42 -2.81 10.28
C ARG A 86 -3.48 -3.59 8.97
N ILE A 87 -3.98 -4.81 9.06
CA ILE A 87 -4.17 -5.70 7.92
C ILE A 87 -5.68 -5.86 7.74
N PHE A 88 -6.17 -5.71 6.51
CA PHE A 88 -7.57 -5.89 6.15
C PHE A 88 -7.74 -7.23 5.44
N GLY A 89 -8.65 -8.06 5.93
CA GLY A 89 -9.00 -9.33 5.31
C GLY A 89 -9.88 -10.20 6.20
N ARG A 90 -10.38 -11.32 5.67
CA ARG A 90 -11.32 -12.19 6.42
C ARG A 90 -10.74 -12.67 7.76
N ALA A 91 -9.43 -12.92 7.78
CA ALA A 91 -8.70 -13.34 8.99
C ALA A 91 -8.56 -12.22 10.05
N TYR A 92 -8.81 -10.97 9.67
CA TYR A 92 -8.63 -9.78 10.51
C TYR A 92 -9.95 -9.09 10.90
N GLY A 93 -11.08 -9.56 10.36
CA GLY A 93 -12.43 -9.15 10.76
C GLY A 93 -13.25 -8.52 9.64
N GLU A 94 -12.66 -8.29 8.48
CA GLU A 94 -13.33 -7.71 7.31
C GLU A 94 -14.20 -8.71 6.55
N GLN A 95 -15.13 -8.18 5.76
CA GLN A 95 -16.08 -9.01 5.01
C GLN A 95 -15.44 -9.90 3.94
N VAL A 96 -14.31 -9.50 3.38
CA VAL A 96 -13.60 -10.16 2.28
C VAL A 96 -12.09 -9.97 2.45
N ASP A 97 -11.29 -10.70 1.69
CA ASP A 97 -9.86 -10.43 1.60
C ASP A 97 -9.59 -9.19 0.74
N TYR A 98 -8.49 -8.49 1.03
CA TYR A 98 -8.11 -7.24 0.37
C TYR A 98 -6.84 -7.42 -0.46
N GLY A 99 -6.90 -7.01 -1.73
CA GLY A 99 -5.75 -6.77 -2.59
C GLY A 99 -5.12 -5.39 -2.37
N HIS A 100 -4.14 -5.05 -3.21
CA HIS A 100 -3.38 -3.80 -3.14
C HIS A 100 -4.27 -2.55 -3.21
N ASP A 101 -5.12 -2.52 -4.21
CA ASP A 101 -5.95 -1.37 -4.59
C ASP A 101 -7.24 -1.28 -3.75
N ASP A 102 -7.64 -2.40 -3.12
CA ASP A 102 -8.91 -2.53 -2.42
C ASP A 102 -9.00 -1.63 -1.19
N LEU A 103 -7.87 -1.28 -0.55
CA LEU A 103 -7.83 -0.35 0.59
C LEU A 103 -8.36 1.04 0.22
N VAL A 104 -8.34 1.40 -1.07
CA VAL A 104 -8.78 2.71 -1.56
C VAL A 104 -10.08 2.60 -2.33
N LEU A 105 -10.19 1.64 -3.25
CA LEU A 105 -11.32 1.55 -4.18
C LEU A 105 -12.22 0.32 -3.99
N GLY A 106 -11.94 -0.49 -2.98
CA GLY A 106 -12.78 -1.61 -2.58
C GLY A 106 -14.20 -1.14 -2.27
N LYS A 107 -15.17 -2.00 -2.56
CA LYS A 107 -16.59 -1.81 -2.25
C LYS A 107 -16.79 -1.49 -0.77
N PHE A 108 -16.05 -2.18 0.09
CA PHE A 108 -16.13 -2.06 1.54
C PHE A 108 -15.12 -1.07 2.13
N ALA A 109 -14.19 -0.51 1.35
CA ALA A 109 -13.21 0.46 1.83
C ALA A 109 -13.83 1.68 2.56
N PRO A 110 -14.97 2.25 2.11
CA PRO A 110 -15.62 3.35 2.83
C PRO A 110 -16.11 3.00 4.23
N ASP A 111 -16.46 1.73 4.45
CA ASP A 111 -17.06 1.25 5.69
C ASP A 111 -16.02 0.58 6.61
N GLU A 112 -14.94 0.03 6.04
CA GLU A 112 -13.92 -0.74 6.76
C GLU A 112 -12.59 0.02 6.85
N THR A 113 -12.04 0.49 5.72
CA THR A 113 -10.68 1.09 5.69
C THR A 113 -10.67 2.57 6.07
N TRP A 114 -11.57 3.38 5.52
CA TRP A 114 -11.56 4.84 5.72
C TRP A 114 -11.86 5.25 7.16
N PRO A 115 -12.79 4.62 7.89
CA PRO A 115 -13.02 4.93 9.30
C PRO A 115 -11.78 4.71 10.16
N VAL A 116 -11.00 3.66 9.90
CA VAL A 116 -9.73 3.39 10.61
C VAL A 116 -8.72 4.54 10.40
N ILE A 117 -8.66 5.11 9.19
CA ILE A 117 -7.80 6.27 8.91
C ILE A 117 -8.29 7.49 9.70
N LEU A 118 -9.60 7.76 9.69
CA LEU A 118 -10.19 8.89 10.42
C LEU A 118 -9.97 8.77 11.92
N GLU A 119 -10.26 7.61 12.51
CA GLU A 119 -10.04 7.34 13.93
C GLU A 119 -8.57 7.49 14.34
N TRP A 120 -7.63 7.13 13.47
CA TRP A 120 -6.21 7.32 13.74
C TRP A 120 -5.79 8.78 13.69
N LEU A 121 -6.36 9.56 12.76
CA LEU A 121 -6.09 11.00 12.63
C LEU A 121 -6.71 11.84 13.75
N ASP A 122 -7.81 11.39 14.34
CA ASP A 122 -8.52 12.08 15.44
C ASP A 122 -7.87 11.87 16.83
N ARG A 123 -6.83 11.03 16.92
CA ARG A 123 -6.08 10.72 18.16
C ARG A 123 -4.91 11.68 18.39
#